data_AF-A0A1V5BWB0-F1
#
_entry.id   AF-A0A1V5BWB0-F1
#
_cell.length_a   1.000
_cell.length_b   1.000
_cell.length_c   1.000
_cell.angle_alpha   90.00
_cell.angle_beta   90.00
_cell.angle_gamma   90.00
#
_symmetry.space_group_name_H-M   'P 1'
#
loop_
_entity.id
_entity.type
_entity.pdbx_description
1 polymer ?
#
loop_
_entity_poly.entity_id
_entity_poly.type
_entity_poly.pdbx_seq_one_letter_code
_entity_poly.pdbx_strand_id
1 'polypeptide(L)' 'MEVKCPVCKKQWNSSLKVARHVFGTGDKPHKAWVNSQGVSFTDLLIRQATASNNESFMILAEIIEKAQDKI' A
#
# COMPACT_ATOMS: atom_id res chain seq x y z
N MET A 1 -2.42 16.11 6.00
CA MET A 1 -3.28 15.37 5.07
C MET A 1 -3.62 14.04 5.70
N GLU A 2 -4.91 13.71 5.81
CA GLU A 2 -5.34 12.39 6.30
C GLU A 2 -5.47 11.44 5.12
N VAL A 3 -4.72 10.35 5.15
CA VAL A 3 -4.72 9.33 4.11
C VAL A 3 -5.45 8.11 4.64
N LYS A 4 -6.51 7.71 3.93
CA LYS A 4 -7.34 6.56 4.28
C LYS A 4 -6.84 5.29 3.60
N CYS A 5 -6.90 4.17 4.30
CA CYS A 5 -6.73 2.87 3.66
C CYS A 5 -7.91 2.62 2.72
N PRO A 6 -7.66 2.29 1.43
CA PRO A 6 -8.72 2.04 0.45
C PRO A 6 -9.60 0.83 0.80
N VAL A 7 -9.11 -0.08 1.64
CA VAL A 7 -9.77 -1.34 1.98
C VAL A 7 -10.56 -1.21 3.28
N CYS A 8 -9.90 -0.83 4.38
CA CYS A 8 -10.52 -0.80 5.71
C CYS A 8 -10.89 0.61 6.21
N LYS A 9 -10.63 1.65 5.41
CA LYS A 9 -10.95 3.06 5.68
C LYS A 9 -10.33 3.67 6.95
N LYS A 10 -9.47 2.94 7.68
CA LYS A 10 -8.62 3.50 8.74
C LYS A 10 -7.76 4.64 8.19
N GLN A 11 -7.40 5.59 9.04
CA GLN A 11 -6.74 6.83 8.63
C GLN A 11 -5.35 6.96 9.26
N TRP A 12 -4.44 7.58 8.52
CA TRP A 12 -3.10 7.94 8.97
C TRP A 12 -2.73 9.33 8.47
N ASN A 13 -1.69 9.92 9.06
CA ASN A 13 -1.18 11.22 8.67
C ASN A 13 -0.17 11.17 7.50
N SER A 14 0.01 10.02 6.85
CA SER A 14 0.91 9.83 5.71
C SER A 14 0.59 8.53 4.97
N SER A 15 0.67 8.58 3.63
CA SER A 15 0.52 7.44 2.72
C SER A 15 1.53 6.32 2.98
N LEU A 16 2.75 6.65 3.37
CA LEU A 16 3.77 5.65 3.73
C LEU A 16 3.34 4.77 4.91
N LYS A 17 2.65 5.36 5.89
CA LYS A 17 2.10 4.59 7.03
C LYS A 17 0.95 3.68 6.59
N VAL A 18 0.13 4.13 5.64
CA VAL A 18 -0.91 3.29 5.04
C VAL A 18 -0.29 2.13 4.25
N ALA A 19 0.77 2.38 3.46
CA ALA A 19 1.49 1.34 2.74
C ALA A 19 2.05 0.25 3.67
N ARG A 20 2.67 0.67 4.78
CA ARG A 20 3.14 -0.26 5.83
C ARG A 20 2.00 -1.04 6.47
N HIS A 21 0.86 -0.40 6.72
CA HIS A 21 -0.33 -1.08 7.21
C HIS A 21 -0.83 -2.14 6.23
N VAL A 22 -0.91 -1.82 4.94
CA VAL A 22 -1.36 -2.76 3.88
C VAL A 22 -0.46 -4.01 3.83
N PHE A 23 0.87 -3.84 3.83
CA PHE A 23 1.80 -4.98 3.86
C PHE A 23 1.73 -5.77 5.17
N GLY A 24 1.65 -5.09 6.32
CA GLY A 24 1.56 -5.74 7.62
C GLY A 24 0.25 -6.50 7.85
N THR A 25 -0.86 -6.01 7.31
CA THR A 25 -2.14 -6.70 7.36
C THR A 25 -2.14 -7.92 6.45
N GLY A 26 -1.71 -7.78 5.18
CA GLY A 26 -1.44 -8.91 4.29
C GLY A 26 -2.60 -9.90 4.10
N ASP A 27 -3.84 -9.50 4.41
CA ASP A 27 -5.02 -10.34 4.26
C ASP A 27 -5.47 -10.41 2.80
N LYS A 28 -6.45 -11.28 2.51
CA LYS A 28 -6.96 -11.47 1.14
C LYS A 28 -7.52 -10.16 0.55
N PRO A 29 -8.34 -9.36 1.25
CA PRO A 29 -8.80 -8.06 0.75
C PRO A 29 -7.68 -7.08 0.38
N HIS A 30 -6.69 -6.90 1.25
CA HIS A 30 -5.59 -5.96 1.02
C HIS A 30 -4.71 -6.41 -0.15
N LYS A 31 -4.39 -7.70 -0.22
CA LYS A 31 -3.67 -8.30 -1.36
C LYS A 31 -4.43 -8.09 -2.67
N ALA A 32 -5.74 -8.37 -2.68
CA ALA A 32 -6.58 -8.22 -3.86
C ALA A 32 -6.65 -6.77 -4.33
N TRP A 33 -6.77 -5.82 -3.39
CA TRP A 33 -6.76 -4.39 -3.74
C TRP A 33 -5.43 -3.97 -4.35
N VAL A 34 -4.29 -4.36 -3.78
CA VAL A 34 -2.98 -4.03 -4.38
C VAL A 34 -2.86 -4.59 -5.79
N ASN A 35 -3.26 -5.85 -6.00
CA ASN A 35 -3.26 -6.48 -7.33
C ASN A 35 -4.18 -5.76 -8.33
N SER A 36 -5.31 -5.20 -7.88
CA SER A 36 -6.20 -4.44 -8.76
C SER A 36 -5.65 -3.08 -9.18
N GLN A 37 -4.57 -2.60 -8.54
CA GLN A 37 -3.86 -1.37 -8.95
C GLN A 37 -2.81 -1.62 -10.05
N GLY A 38 -2.73 -2.84 -10.59
CA GLY A 38 -1.79 -3.18 -11.68
C GLY A 38 -0.38 -3.52 -11.20
N VAL A 39 -0.18 -3.72 -9.90
CA VAL A 39 1.08 -4.16 -9.30
C VAL A 39 0.88 -5.46 -8.52
N SER A 40 1.88 -6.35 -8.53
CA SER A 40 1.81 -7.61 -7.78
C SER A 40 2.21 -7.39 -6.32
N PHE A 41 1.30 -7.71 -5.39
CA PHE A 41 1.59 -7.64 -3.95
C PHE A 41 2.80 -8.49 -3.56
N THR A 42 2.90 -9.69 -4.14
CA THR A 42 4.01 -10.62 -3.87
C THR A 42 5.33 -10.07 -4.39
N ASP A 43 5.35 -9.50 -5.60
CA ASP A 43 6.57 -8.89 -6.15
C ASP A 43 7.02 -7.70 -5.33
N LEU A 44 6.08 -6.87 -4.85
CA LEU A 44 6.41 -5.77 -3.95
C LEU A 44 6.99 -6.27 -2.62
N LEU A 45 6.49 -7.36 -2.05
CA LEU A 45 7.06 -7.96 -0.85
C LEU A 45 8.47 -8.53 -1.10
N ILE A 46 8.67 -9.24 -2.21
CA ILE A 46 9.99 -9.76 -2.59
C ILE A 46 10.97 -8.59 -2.73
N ARG A 47 10.60 -7.55 -3.48
CA ARG A 47 11.41 -6.33 -3.63
C ARG A 47 11.69 -5.67 -2.29
N GLN A 48 10.73 -5.63 -1.36
CA GLN A 48 10.95 -5.05 -0.04
C GLN A 48 11.96 -5.86 0.78
N ALA A 49 12.00 -7.19 0.58
CA ALA A 49 12.92 -8.09 1.27
C ALA A 49 14.32 -8.12 0.63
N THR A 50 14.43 -7.86 -0.67
CA THR A 50 15.69 -7.98 -1.42
C THR A 50 16.34 -6.64 -1.75
N ALA A 51 15.57 -5.57 -1.89
CA ALA A 51 16.08 -4.22 -2.16
C ALA A 51 16.31 -3.47 -0.85
N SER A 52 17.46 -2.80 -0.76
CA SER A 52 17.69 -1.78 0.26
C SER A 52 16.92 -0.51 -0.15
N ASN A 53 16.44 0.27 0.83
CA ASN A 53 15.81 1.59 0.66
C ASN A 53 14.27 1.68 0.61
N ASN A 54 13.51 0.67 1.08
CA ASN A 54 12.04 0.78 1.24
C ASN A 54 11.26 1.14 -0.04
N GLU A 55 11.81 0.82 -1.22
CA GLU A 55 11.24 1.18 -2.52
C GLU A 55 9.79 0.72 -2.67
N SER A 56 9.48 -0.51 -2.27
CA SER A 56 8.13 -1.06 -2.35
C SER A 56 7.09 -0.27 -1.54
N PHE A 57 7.49 0.26 -0.37
CA PHE A 57 6.61 1.12 0.41
C PHE A 57 6.34 2.45 -0.28
N MET A 58 7.33 3.02 -0.98
CA MET A 58 7.17 4.27 -1.73
C MET A 58 6.25 4.08 -2.93
N ILE A 59 6.44 2.99 -3.71
CA ILE A 59 5.56 2.64 -4.83
C ILE A 59 4.12 2.52 -4.36
N LEU A 60 3.90 1.76 -3.28
CA LEU A 60 2.56 1.57 -2.75
C LEU A 60 1.96 2.87 -2.16
N ALA A 61 2.78 3.71 -1.52
CA ALA A 61 2.35 5.00 -1.00
C ALA A 61 1.83 5.92 -2.11
N GLU A 62 2.53 6.00 -3.24
CA GLU A 62 2.09 6.81 -4.39
C GLU A 62 0.74 6.32 -4.96
N ILE A 63 0.57 4.99 -5.06
CA ILE A 63 -0.69 4.39 -5.51
C ILE A 63 -1.82 4.72 -4.53
N ILE A 64 -1.57 4.66 -3.23
CA ILE A 64 -2.54 5.00 -2.19
C ILE A 64 -2.93 6.48 -2.25
N GLU A 65 -1.99 7.38 -2.53
CA GLU A 65 -2.28 8.81 -2.69
C GLU A 65 -3.20 9.07 -3.88
N LYS A 66 -2.91 8.47 -5.04
CA LYS A 66 -3.76 8.56 -6.24
C LYS A 66 -5.14 7.95 -6.03
N ALA A 67 -5.28 7.01 -5.10
CA ALA A 67 -6.56 6.39 -4.78
C ALA A 67 -7.43 7.27 -3.87
N GLN A 68 -6.89 8.30 -3.20
CA GLN A 68 -7.64 9.12 -2.24
C GLN A 68 -8.83 9.84 -2.87
N ASP A 69 -8.74 10.26 -4.13
CA ASP A 69 -9.85 10.92 -4.84
C ASP A 69 -11.07 10.02 -5.07
N LYS A 70 -10.94 8.71 -4.83
CA LYS A 70 -11.96 7.67 -5.11
C LYS A 70 -12.45 6.94 -3.86
N ILE A 71 -12.06 7.40 -2.66
CA ILE A 71 -12.22 6.69 -1.37
C ILE A 71 -13.24 7.34 -0.46
#